data_AF-A0AAJ3F437-F1
#
_entry.id   AF-A0AAJ3F437-F1
#
_cell.length_a   1.000
_cell.length_b   1.000
_cell.length_c   1.000
_cell.angle_alpha   90.00
_cell.angle_beta   90.00
_cell.angle_gamma   90.00
#
_symmetry.space_group_name_H-M   'P 1'
#
loop_
_entity.id
_entity.type
_entity.pdbx_description
1 polymer ?
#
loop_
_entity_poly.entity_id
_entity_poly.type
_entity_poly.pdbx_seq_one_letter_code
_entity_poly.pdbx_strand_id
1 'polypeptide(L)'
;MDRDLTIGFVLIGCALLVSPLMMNLMQEHDDSVREHERECDIEYRLLVLNTIESPDPVLCKELEEEKARTTTYFLGSVGLLVVTGVGGLVMVLPYETRDPKQPPPGRELR
;
A
#
# COMPACT_ATOMS: atom_id res chain seq x y z
N MET A 1 -0.57 26.56 -13.80
CA MET A 1 -1.00 26.35 -12.41
C MET A 1 -2.30 25.52 -12.35
N ASP A 2 -3.34 25.86 -13.11
CA ASP A 2 -4.62 25.11 -13.09
C ASP A 2 -4.55 23.65 -13.57
N ARG A 3 -3.70 23.34 -14.55
CA ARG A 3 -3.61 21.98 -15.10
C ARG A 3 -3.02 20.98 -14.09
N ASP A 4 -1.98 21.39 -13.37
CA ASP A 4 -1.31 20.54 -12.37
C ASP A 4 -2.23 20.30 -11.17
N LEU A 5 -2.98 21.33 -10.76
CA LEU A 5 -4.03 21.22 -9.74
C LEU A 5 -5.14 20.24 -10.16
N THR A 6 -5.61 20.34 -11.41
CA THR A 6 -6.62 19.43 -11.97
C THR A 6 -6.12 17.98 -12.00
N ILE A 7 -4.88 17.76 -12.45
CA ILE A 7 -4.24 16.45 -12.45
C ILE A 7 -4.10 15.91 -11.02
N GLY A 8 -3.70 16.75 -10.07
CA GLY A 8 -3.58 16.39 -8.66
C GLY A 8 -4.90 15.92 -8.06
N PHE A 9 -6.00 16.64 -8.29
CA PHE A 9 -7.33 16.22 -7.84
C PHE A 9 -7.80 14.92 -8.50
N VAL A 10 -7.52 14.71 -9.78
CA VAL A 10 -7.82 13.45 -10.47
C VAL A 10 -7.05 12.29 -9.85
N LEU A 11 -5.76 12.46 -9.56
CA LEU A 11 -4.93 11.44 -8.91
C LEU A 11 -5.43 11.10 -7.50
N ILE A 12 -5.84 12.10 -6.72
CA ILE A 12 -6.45 11.90 -5.41
C ILE A 12 -7.79 11.15 -5.54
N GLY A 13 -8.62 11.51 -6.51
CA GLY A 13 -9.86 10.80 -6.81
C GLY A 13 -9.62 9.34 -7.17
N CYS A 14 -8.61 9.06 -8.01
CA CYS A 14 -8.19 7.69 -8.32
C CYS A 14 -7.70 6.94 -7.07
N ALA A 15 -6.94 7.58 -6.18
CA ALA A 15 -6.48 6.96 -4.94
C ALA A 15 -7.67 6.57 -4.04
N LEU A 16 -8.68 7.43 -3.91
CA LEU A 16 -9.89 7.13 -3.13
C LEU A 16 -10.70 5.96 -3.69
N LEU A 17 -10.72 5.78 -5.02
CA LEU A 17 -11.36 4.62 -5.66
C LEU A 17 -10.55 3.33 -5.48
N VAL A 18 -9.23 3.41 -5.41
CA VAL A 18 -8.34 2.27 -5.21
C VAL A 18 -8.31 1.82 -3.74
N SER A 19 -8.56 2.71 -2.78
CA SER A 19 -8.62 2.37 -1.35
C SER A 19 -9.57 1.22 -0.97
N PRO A 20 -10.85 1.19 -1.39
CA PRO A 20 -11.75 0.07 -1.05
C PRO A 20 -11.31 -1.25 -1.72
N LEU A 21 -10.74 -1.19 -2.92
CA LEU A 21 -10.15 -2.37 -3.58
C LEU A 21 -8.96 -2.92 -2.79
N MET A 22 -8.08 -2.04 -2.31
CA MET A 22 -6.96 -2.43 -1.44
C MET A 22 -7.45 -3.06 -0.13
N MET A 23 -8.50 -2.51 0.50
CA MET A 23 -9.06 -3.09 1.73
C MET A 23 -9.60 -4.51 1.50
N ASN A 24 -10.26 -4.75 0.37
CA ASN A 24 -10.76 -6.09 0.04
C ASN A 24 -9.62 -7.09 -0.20
N LEU A 25 -8.59 -6.66 -0.96
CA LEU A 25 -7.40 -7.49 -1.22
C LEU A 25 -6.58 -7.76 0.05
N MET A 26 -6.59 -6.85 1.03
CA MET A 26 -5.92 -7.06 2.32
C MET A 26 -6.60 -8.17 3.12
N GLN A 27 -7.93 -8.18 3.17
CA GLN A 27 -8.69 -9.21 3.87
C GLN A 27 -8.50 -10.58 3.20
N GLU A 28 -8.55 -10.63 1.87
CA GLU A 28 -8.33 -11.85 1.10
C GLU A 28 -6.91 -12.39 1.27
N HIS A 29 -5.91 -11.49 1.32
CA HIS A 29 -4.54 -11.85 1.65
C HIS A 29 -4.41 -12.44 3.07
N ASP A 30 -4.96 -11.76 4.09
CA ASP A 30 -4.89 -12.24 5.49
C ASP A 30 -5.59 -13.59 5.68
N ASP A 31 -6.75 -13.80 5.05
CA ASP A 31 -7.44 -15.09 5.07
C ASP A 31 -6.61 -16.18 4.37
N SER A 32 -6.05 -15.88 3.18
CA SER A 32 -5.19 -16.84 2.46
C SER A 32 -3.90 -17.20 3.21
N VAL A 33 -3.30 -16.23 3.93
CA VAL A 33 -2.12 -16.46 4.77
C VAL A 33 -2.48 -17.39 5.91
N ARG A 34 -3.59 -17.13 6.60
CA ARG A 34 -4.06 -17.91 7.74
C ARG A 34 -4.43 -19.34 7.36
N GLU A 35 -5.03 -19.54 6.19
CA GLU A 35 -5.38 -20.86 5.68
C GLU A 35 -4.12 -21.66 5.29
N HIS A 36 -3.16 -21.02 4.63
CA HIS A 36 -1.88 -21.63 4.32
C HIS A 36 -1.08 -22.01 5.57
N GLU A 37 -1.02 -21.14 6.59
CA GLU A 37 -0.35 -21.42 7.86
C GLU A 37 -1.00 -22.59 8.60
N ARG A 38 -2.33 -22.72 8.52
CA ARG A 38 -3.05 -23.82 9.18
C ARG A 38 -2.82 -25.17 8.50
N GLU A 39 -2.81 -25.21 7.17
CA GLU A 39 -2.81 -26.47 6.42
C GLU A 39 -1.39 -26.96 6.11
N CYS A 40 -0.47 -26.02 5.88
CA CYS A 40 0.85 -26.29 5.31
C CYS A 40 2.03 -26.02 6.26
N ASP A 41 1.86 -25.23 7.32
CA ASP A 41 2.94 -25.00 8.28
C ASP A 41 3.05 -26.18 9.27
N ILE A 42 4.16 -26.90 9.18
CA ILE A 42 4.42 -28.10 9.97
C ILE A 42 4.61 -27.72 11.45
N GLU A 43 5.19 -26.55 11.72
CA GLU A 43 5.42 -26.05 13.07
C GLU A 43 4.10 -25.69 13.76
N TYR A 44 3.21 -24.95 13.09
CA TYR A 44 1.88 -24.61 13.60
C TYR A 44 1.00 -25.85 13.81
N ARG A 45 1.01 -26.80 12.86
CA ARG A 45 0.23 -28.05 12.99
C ARG A 45 0.69 -28.94 14.14
N LEU A 46 1.99 -28.94 14.43
CA LEU A 46 2.58 -29.80 15.46
C LEU A 46 2.53 -29.15 16.85
N LEU A 47 2.74 -27.83 16.96
CA LEU A 47 2.72 -27.11 18.24
C LEU A 47 1.34 -26.60 18.66
N VAL A 48 0.47 -26.21 17.73
CA VAL A 48 -0.84 -25.58 18.04
C VAL A 48 -1.99 -26.56 17.81
N LEU A 49 -2.02 -27.23 16.66
CA LEU A 49 -3.12 -28.13 16.27
C LEU A 49 -2.93 -29.58 16.76
N ASN A 50 -1.73 -29.94 17.21
CA ASN A 50 -1.37 -31.29 17.70
C ASN A 50 -1.68 -32.41 16.69
N THR A 51 -1.52 -32.10 15.40
CA THR A 51 -1.74 -33.04 14.27
C THR A 51 -0.41 -33.47 13.68
N ILE A 52 -0.25 -34.78 13.43
CA ILE A 52 1.01 -35.42 12.97
C ILE A 52 0.90 -35.84 11.49
N GLU A 53 -0.25 -35.63 10.86
CA GLU A 53 -0.48 -36.00 9.45
C GLU A 53 0.32 -35.08 8.53
N SER A 54 1.09 -35.65 7.60
CA SER A 54 1.89 -34.86 6.65
C SER A 54 0.96 -34.01 5.76
N PRO A 55 1.23 -32.71 5.55
CA PRO A 55 0.49 -31.90 4.61
C PRO A 55 0.49 -32.53 3.21
N ASP A 56 -0.63 -32.44 2.49
CA ASP A 56 -0.68 -32.86 1.09
C ASP A 56 0.19 -31.89 0.25
N PRO A 57 1.31 -32.35 -0.32
CA PRO A 57 2.24 -31.48 -1.04
C PRO A 57 1.64 -30.89 -2.32
N VAL A 58 0.60 -31.51 -2.89
CA VAL A 58 -0.08 -31.00 -4.09
C VAL A 58 -1.00 -29.84 -3.70
N LEU A 59 -1.76 -30.01 -2.63
CA LEU A 59 -2.68 -28.99 -2.11
C LEU A 59 -1.93 -27.75 -1.63
N CYS A 60 -0.81 -27.92 -0.93
CA CYS A 60 -0.01 -26.79 -0.46
C CYS A 60 0.60 -25.96 -1.60
N LYS A 61 0.96 -26.60 -2.71
CA LYS A 61 1.52 -25.92 -3.87
C LYS A 61 0.46 -25.07 -4.60
N GLU A 62 -0.76 -25.57 -4.71
CA GLU A 62 -1.88 -24.80 -5.29
C GLU A 62 -2.24 -23.59 -4.41
N LEU A 63 -2.33 -23.78 -3.10
CA LEU A 63 -2.59 -22.67 -2.16
C LEU A 63 -1.45 -21.62 -2.17
N GLU A 64 -0.20 -22.03 -2.32
CA GLU A 64 0.93 -21.11 -2.40
C GLU A 64 0.89 -20.26 -3.68
N GLU A 65 0.49 -20.85 -4.81
CA GLU A 65 0.39 -20.16 -6.09
C GLU A 65 -0.78 -19.15 -6.12
N GLU A 66 -1.92 -19.51 -5.52
CA GLU A 66 -3.07 -18.62 -5.34
C GLU A 66 -2.74 -17.46 -4.39
N LYS A 67 -2.10 -17.76 -3.26
CA LYS A 67 -1.59 -16.77 -2.31
C LYS A 67 -0.60 -15.81 -2.97
N ALA A 68 0.36 -16.31 -3.76
CA ALA A 68 1.35 -15.49 -4.42
C ALA A 68 0.71 -14.52 -5.42
N ARG A 69 -0.31 -14.97 -6.16
CA ARG A 69 -1.07 -14.13 -7.10
C ARG A 69 -1.84 -13.03 -6.36
N THR A 70 -2.58 -13.37 -5.31
CA THR A 70 -3.33 -12.39 -4.49
C THR A 70 -2.38 -11.40 -3.81
N THR A 71 -1.25 -11.86 -3.28
CA THR A 71 -0.19 -11.02 -2.70
C THR A 71 0.36 -10.03 -3.72
N THR A 72 0.60 -10.48 -4.95
CA THR A 72 1.13 -9.62 -6.02
C THR A 72 0.13 -8.52 -6.39
N TYR A 73 -1.17 -8.86 -6.49
CA TYR A 73 -2.21 -7.85 -6.73
C TYR A 73 -2.35 -6.87 -5.57
N PHE A 74 -2.29 -7.34 -4.33
CA PHE A 74 -2.30 -6.49 -3.15
C PHE A 74 -1.12 -5.51 -3.17
N LEU A 75 0.11 -6.00 -3.37
CA LEU A 75 1.32 -5.18 -3.41
C LEU A 75 1.28 -4.16 -4.57
N GLY A 76 0.76 -4.58 -5.73
CA GLY A 76 0.51 -3.69 -6.86
C GLY A 76 -0.50 -2.59 -6.54
N SER A 77 -1.61 -2.92 -5.87
CA SER A 77 -2.63 -1.95 -5.44
C SER A 77 -2.09 -0.94 -4.43
N VAL A 78 -1.26 -1.39 -3.49
CA VAL A 78 -0.56 -0.54 -2.50
C VAL A 78 0.39 0.41 -3.22
N GLY A 79 1.19 -0.09 -4.16
CA GLY A 79 2.09 0.74 -4.96
C GLY A 79 1.32 1.81 -5.76
N LEU A 80 0.21 1.42 -6.40
CA LEU A 80 -0.65 2.34 -7.14
C LEU A 80 -1.24 3.42 -6.22
N LEU A 81 -1.70 3.04 -5.02
CA LEU A 81 -2.25 3.96 -4.02
C LEU A 81 -1.18 4.97 -3.57
N VAL A 82 0.05 4.54 -3.33
CA VAL A 82 1.15 5.42 -2.92
C VAL A 82 1.50 6.39 -4.05
N VAL A 83 1.65 5.91 -5.29
CA VAL A 83 1.99 6.77 -6.44
C VAL A 83 0.90 7.80 -6.71
N THR A 84 -0.37 7.38 -6.73
CA THR A 84 -1.50 8.28 -7.00
C THR A 84 -1.78 9.22 -5.83
N GLY A 85 -1.75 8.71 -4.59
CA GLY A 85 -1.99 9.50 -3.38
C GLY A 85 -0.89 10.53 -3.13
N VAL A 86 0.37 10.10 -3.07
CA VAL A 86 1.51 11.01 -2.83
C VAL A 86 1.73 11.92 -4.03
N GLY A 87 1.67 11.39 -5.26
CA GLY A 87 1.82 12.18 -6.48
C GLY A 87 0.73 13.24 -6.64
N GLY A 88 -0.52 12.88 -6.32
CA GLY A 88 -1.64 13.82 -6.29
C GLY A 88 -1.46 14.92 -5.23
N LEU A 89 -1.02 14.54 -4.03
CA LEU A 89 -0.78 15.49 -2.94
C LEU A 89 0.33 16.50 -3.28
N VAL A 90 1.43 16.05 -3.88
CA VAL A 90 2.54 16.94 -4.32
C VAL A 90 2.08 17.93 -5.39
N MET A 91 1.15 17.54 -6.25
CA MET A 91 0.58 18.41 -7.29
C MET A 91 -0.42 19.44 -6.74
N VAL A 92 -1.13 19.11 -5.66
CA VAL A 92 -2.15 19.99 -5.04
C VAL A 92 -1.55 20.92 -3.98
N LEU A 93 -0.51 20.48 -3.26
CA LEU A 93 0.13 21.31 -2.25
C LEU A 93 0.80 22.51 -2.93
N PRO A 94 0.45 23.76 -2.54
CA PRO A 94 1.25 24.90 -2.95
C PRO A 94 2.62 24.71 -2.32
N TYR A 95 3.63 24.49 -3.17
CA TYR A 95 5.01 24.61 -2.74
C TYR A 95 5.22 26.09 -2.44
N GLU A 96 4.99 26.47 -1.18
CA GLU A 96 5.36 27.78 -0.66
C GLU A 96 6.77 28.04 -1.16
N THR A 97 6.85 29.01 -2.06
CA THR A 97 8.10 29.56 -2.51
C THR A 97 8.70 30.09 -1.23
N ARG A 98 9.62 29.31 -0.62
CA ARG A 98 10.45 29.76 0.49
C ARG A 98 10.88 31.17 0.14
N ASP A 99 10.29 32.13 0.83
CA ASP A 99 10.56 33.54 0.68
C ASP A 99 12.07 33.73 0.95
N PRO A 100 12.92 34.00 -0.07
CA PRO A 100 14.31 34.30 0.18
C PRO A 100 14.40 35.81 0.37
N LYS A 101 13.65 36.38 1.31
CA LYS A 101 13.74 37.81 1.64
C LYS A 101 13.36 38.12 3.09
N GLN A 102 14.01 37.43 4.02
CA GLN A 102 14.30 38.02 5.33
C GLN A 102 15.41 39.10 5.17
N PRO A 103 15.33 40.25 5.87
CA PRO A 103 15.64 41.58 5.33
C PRO A 103 17.08 42.04 5.59
N PRO A 104 17.58 43.09 4.92
CA PRO A 104 18.73 43.83 5.45
C PRO A 104 18.28 44.74 6.63
N PRO A 105 18.89 44.65 7.81
CA PRO A 105 18.77 45.69 8.83
C PRO A 105 19.68 46.85 8.44
N GLY A 106 19.14 48.06 8.25
CA GLY A 106 20.00 49.20 7.94
C GLY A 106 19.33 50.45 7.37
N ARG A 107 18.30 50.96 8.05
CA ARG A 107 18.04 52.41 8.14
C ARG A 107 18.12 52.69 9.63
N GLU A 108 19.07 53.45 10.14
CA GLU A 108 19.23 54.90 10.03
C GLU A 108 20.66 55.29 10.43
N LEU A 109 21.17 56.41 9.88
CA LEU A 109 21.65 57.56 10.66
C LEU A 109 22.10 58.64 9.67
N ARG A 110 21.27 59.67 9.52
CA ARG A 110 21.59 60.95 8.91
C ARG A 110 21.75 61.98 10.03
#